data_AF-A0A4Q1D834-F1
#
_entry.id   AF-A0A4Q1D834-F1
#
_cell.length_a   1.000
_cell.length_b   1.000
_cell.length_c   1.000
_cell.angle_alpha   90.00
_cell.angle_beta   90.00
_cell.angle_gamma   90.00
#
_symmetry.space_group_name_H-M   'P 1'
#
loop_
_entity.id
_entity.type
_entity.pdbx_description
1 polymer ?
#
loop_
_entity_poly.entity_id
_entity_poly.type
_entity_poly.pdbx_seq_one_letter_code
_entity_poly.pdbx_strand_id
1 'polypeptide(L)'
;MDFHALLRVIHITGFAAWFGTIFATLFLLKTLEPGLTGDKQQANDHSLLLRRFIKLETKMADVAVISVILSGLLLAHFYEGWTPWVFAKIGLMLLQIALTMGFIVKAIQPITYPCDTAQYTAWYRLFTISFSMFAVVLLVTFFLR
;
A
#
# COMPACT_ATOMS: atom_id res chain seq x y z
N MET A 1 -18.30 13.99 21.17
CA MET A 1 -17.79 12.71 20.65
C MET A 1 -16.67 12.26 21.55
N ASP A 2 -16.64 10.98 21.91
CA ASP A 2 -15.55 10.39 22.71
C ASP A 2 -14.23 10.48 21.90
N PHE A 3 -13.20 11.12 22.47
CA PHE A 3 -11.90 11.32 21.81
C PHE A 3 -11.28 9.99 21.38
N HIS A 4 -11.54 8.94 22.16
CA HIS A 4 -11.16 7.57 21.86
C HIS A 4 -11.83 7.05 20.59
N ALA A 5 -13.14 7.27 20.43
CA ALA A 5 -13.89 6.86 19.26
C ALA A 5 -13.44 7.62 18.00
N LEU A 6 -13.15 8.91 18.13
CA LEU A 6 -12.61 9.72 17.03
C LEU A 6 -11.26 9.18 16.54
N LEU A 7 -10.33 8.90 17.46
CA LEU A 7 -9.03 8.33 17.12
C LEU A 7 -9.13 6.97 16.43
N ARG A 8 -10.03 6.09 16.92
CA ARG A 8 -10.31 4.80 16.27
C ARG A 8 -10.84 4.99 14.86
N VAL A 9 -11.79 5.91 14.64
CA VAL A 9 -12.33 6.19 13.32
C VAL A 9 -11.23 6.66 12.38
N ILE A 10 -10.40 7.62 12.80
CA ILE A 10 -9.26 8.11 11.98
C ILE A 10 -8.29 6.97 11.65
N HIS A 11 -7.99 6.12 12.63
CA HIS A 11 -7.08 5.00 12.43
C HIS A 11 -7.62 4.00 11.40
N ILE A 12 -8.89 3.61 11.55
CA ILE A 12 -9.55 2.64 10.67
C ILE A 12 -9.74 3.22 9.26
N THR A 13 -10.14 4.49 9.15
CA THR A 13 -10.34 5.13 7.83
C THR A 13 -9.03 5.39 7.13
N GLY A 14 -7.98 5.82 7.84
CA GLY A 14 -6.62 5.93 7.30
C GLY A 14 -6.12 4.59 6.79
N PHE A 15 -6.36 3.52 7.54
CA PHE A 15 -5.97 2.17 7.15
C PHE A 15 -6.75 1.73 5.90
N ALA A 16 -8.07 1.89 5.90
CA ALA A 16 -8.90 1.59 4.73
C ALA A 16 -8.51 2.41 3.50
N ALA A 17 -8.18 3.70 3.67
CA ALA A 17 -7.72 4.57 2.59
C ALA A 17 -6.40 4.06 2.01
N TRP A 18 -5.43 3.70 2.86
CA TRP A 18 -4.15 3.14 2.41
C TRP A 18 -4.33 1.86 1.59
N PHE A 19 -5.16 0.92 2.05
CA PHE A 19 -5.42 -0.29 1.26
C PHE A 19 -6.23 -0.01 -0.01
N GLY A 20 -7.15 0.95 0.06
CA GLY A 20 -7.91 1.40 -1.10
C GLY A 20 -7.03 1.88 -2.25
N THR A 21 -5.91 2.56 -1.96
CA THR A 21 -4.97 3.00 -3.01
C THR A 21 -4.30 1.82 -3.70
N ILE A 22 -3.94 0.78 -2.94
CA ILE A 22 -3.34 -0.45 -3.48
C ILE A 22 -4.34 -1.15 -4.43
N PHE A 23 -5.61 -1.29 -4.03
CA PHE A 23 -6.65 -1.85 -4.90
C PHE A 23 -6.88 -1.01 -6.15
N ALA A 24 -6.97 0.32 -6.02
CA ALA A 24 -7.13 1.20 -7.16
C ALA A 24 -6.00 1.04 -8.18
N THR A 25 -4.76 0.85 -7.69
CA THR A 25 -3.59 0.62 -8.54
C THR A 25 -3.68 -0.71 -9.26
N LEU A 26 -4.11 -1.78 -8.58
CA LEU A 26 -4.31 -3.08 -9.20
C LEU A 26 -5.32 -3.02 -10.34
N PHE A 27 -6.47 -2.38 -10.12
CA PHE A 27 -7.50 -2.24 -11.15
C PHE A 27 -7.03 -1.40 -12.33
N LEU A 28 -6.35 -0.29 -12.06
CA LEU A 28 -5.80 0.55 -13.12
C LEU A 28 -4.76 -0.23 -13.94
N LEU A 29 -3.82 -0.90 -13.29
CA LEU A 29 -2.81 -1.72 -13.97
C LEU A 29 -3.50 -2.77 -14.84
N LYS A 30 -4.44 -3.53 -14.28
CA LYS A 30 -5.16 -4.54 -15.07
C LYS A 30 -5.84 -3.96 -16.31
N THR A 31 -6.32 -2.72 -16.21
CA THR A 31 -6.96 -1.99 -17.32
C THR A 31 -5.93 -1.52 -18.36
N LEU A 32 -4.77 -1.07 -17.92
CA LEU A 32 -3.71 -0.56 -18.80
C LEU A 32 -2.82 -1.66 -19.39
N GLU A 33 -2.86 -2.89 -18.87
CA GLU A 33 -2.03 -4.03 -19.31
C GLU A 33 -1.97 -4.18 -20.84
N PRO A 34 -3.11 -4.24 -21.58
CA PRO A 34 -3.06 -4.41 -23.05
C PRO A 34 -2.36 -3.26 -23.78
N GLY A 35 -2.48 -2.03 -23.27
CA GLY A 35 -1.85 -0.84 -23.84
C GLY A 35 -0.38 -0.70 -23.47
N LEU A 36 0.06 -1.27 -22.35
CA LEU A 36 1.44 -1.21 -21.86
C LEU A 36 2.33 -2.35 -22.40
N THR A 37 1.73 -3.46 -22.81
CA THR A 37 2.43 -4.61 -23.43
C THR A 37 2.27 -4.69 -24.95
N GLY A 38 1.60 -3.70 -25.55
CA GLY A 38 1.25 -3.66 -26.98
C GLY A 38 2.12 -2.71 -27.81
N ASP A 39 1.48 -2.03 -28.77
CA ASP A 39 2.16 -1.14 -29.73
C ASP A 39 2.84 0.06 -29.03
N LYS A 40 4.02 0.47 -29.53
CA LYS A 40 4.88 1.53 -28.97
C LYS A 40 4.15 2.87 -28.83
N GLN A 41 3.26 3.21 -29.76
CA GLN A 41 2.55 4.49 -29.73
C GLN A 41 1.51 4.52 -28.61
N GLN A 42 0.75 3.43 -28.42
CA GLN A 42 -0.21 3.31 -27.32
C GLN A 42 0.48 3.20 -25.96
N ALA A 43 1.62 2.51 -25.90
CA ALA A 43 2.39 2.34 -24.68
C ALA A 43 2.91 3.66 -24.09
N ASN A 44 3.24 4.65 -24.93
CA ASN A 44 3.73 5.93 -24.46
C ASN A 44 2.65 6.70 -23.69
N ASP A 45 1.44 6.80 -24.25
CA ASP A 45 0.29 7.46 -23.60
C ASP A 45 -0.15 6.74 -22.32
N HIS A 46 -0.22 5.41 -22.35
CA HIS A 46 -0.58 4.61 -21.19
C HIS A 46 0.49 4.69 -20.09
N SER A 47 1.78 4.75 -20.46
CA SER A 47 2.87 4.91 -19.50
C SER A 47 2.85 6.29 -18.82
N LEU A 48 2.46 7.33 -19.56
CA LEU A 48 2.32 8.68 -19.02
C LEU A 48 1.15 8.76 -18.03
N LEU A 49 0.01 8.14 -18.36
CA LEU A 49 -1.12 7.99 -17.44
C LEU A 49 -0.72 7.22 -16.18
N LEU A 50 -0.05 6.09 -16.34
CA LEU A 50 0.43 5.27 -15.22
C LEU A 50 1.35 6.08 -14.29
N ARG A 51 2.33 6.80 -14.84
CA ARG A 51 3.24 7.65 -14.04
C ARG A 51 2.52 8.75 -13.28
N ARG A 52 1.55 9.41 -13.93
CA ARG A 52 0.73 10.44 -13.28
C ARG A 52 -0.12 9.86 -12.15
N PHE A 53 -0.74 8.71 -12.40
CA PHE A 53 -1.53 8.01 -11.40
C PHE A 53 -0.67 7.58 -10.21
N ILE A 54 0.47 6.90 -10.44
CA ILE A 54 1.37 6.47 -9.36
C ILE A 54 1.81 7.68 -8.52
N LYS A 55 2.16 8.82 -9.14
CA LYS A 55 2.54 10.02 -8.38
C LYS A 55 1.40 10.55 -7.50
N LEU A 56 0.16 10.44 -7.94
CA LEU A 56 -1.01 10.83 -7.15
C LEU A 56 -1.30 9.81 -6.05
N GLU A 57 -1.23 8.53 -6.40
CA GLU A 57 -1.42 7.39 -5.51
C GLU A 57 -0.43 7.42 -4.36
N THR A 58 0.87 7.59 -4.64
CA THR A 58 1.91 7.64 -3.60
C THR A 58 1.64 8.77 -2.61
N LYS A 59 1.20 9.95 -3.07
CA LYS A 59 0.82 11.05 -2.17
C LYS A 59 -0.35 10.69 -1.26
N MET A 60 -1.38 10.03 -1.81
CA MET A 60 -2.56 9.63 -1.03
C MET A 60 -2.21 8.51 -0.06
N ALA A 61 -1.39 7.54 -0.50
CA ALA A 61 -0.87 6.46 0.32
C ALA A 61 -0.01 7.00 1.47
N ASP A 62 0.88 7.97 1.21
CA ASP A 62 1.72 8.60 2.24
C ASP A 62 0.86 9.27 3.32
N VAL A 63 -0.14 10.05 2.92
CA VAL A 63 -1.07 10.71 3.86
C VAL A 63 -1.83 9.67 4.68
N ALA A 64 -2.31 8.61 4.04
CA ALA A 64 -3.04 7.52 4.69
C ALA A 64 -2.15 6.78 5.70
N VAL A 65 -0.92 6.42 5.32
CA VAL A 65 0.08 5.76 6.18
C VAL A 65 0.43 6.65 7.38
N ILE A 66 0.71 7.93 7.16
CA ILE A 66 1.00 8.88 8.25
C ILE A 66 -0.19 8.97 9.20
N SER A 67 -1.42 9.04 8.67
CA SER A 67 -2.63 9.06 9.49
C SER A 67 -2.75 7.82 10.36
N VAL A 68 -2.51 6.62 9.81
CA VAL A 68 -2.51 5.34 10.54
C VAL A 68 -1.45 5.33 11.64
N ILE A 69 -0.23 5.75 11.33
CA ILE A 69 0.88 5.79 12.29
C ILE A 69 0.54 6.73 13.44
N LEU A 70 0.18 7.98 13.15
CA LEU A 70 -0.07 8.99 14.18
C LEU A 70 -1.26 8.61 15.05
N SER A 71 -2.38 8.19 14.45
CA SER A 71 -3.55 7.74 15.21
C SER A 71 -3.26 6.48 16.03
N GLY A 72 -2.48 5.54 15.52
CA GLY A 72 -2.08 4.33 16.24
C GLY A 72 -1.17 4.63 17.43
N LEU A 73 -0.21 5.54 17.27
CA LEU A 73 0.67 5.99 18.36
C LEU A 73 -0.12 6.73 19.45
N LEU A 74 -1.07 7.59 19.06
CA LEU A 74 -1.94 8.28 20.01
C LEU A 74 -2.85 7.30 20.76
N LEU A 75 -3.42 6.29 20.07
CA LEU A 75 -4.21 5.23 20.72
C LEU A 75 -3.36 4.42 21.72
N ALA A 76 -2.13 4.06 21.35
CA ALA A 76 -1.21 3.36 22.24
C ALA A 76 -0.83 4.22 23.46
N HIS A 77 -0.56 5.50 23.27
CA HIS A 77 -0.14 6.40 24.35
C HIS A 77 -1.27 6.70 25.34
N PHE A 78 -2.49 6.97 24.85
CA PHE A 78 -3.60 7.44 25.69
C PHE A 78 -4.54 6.34 26.20
N TYR A 79 -4.63 5.19 25.53
CA TYR A 79 -5.70 4.20 25.80
C TYR A 79 -5.22 2.76 25.95
N GLU A 80 -4.35 2.28 25.06
CA GLU A 80 -4.00 0.84 25.00
C GLU A 80 -2.71 0.49 25.76
N GLY A 81 -1.84 1.47 26.02
CA GLY A 81 -0.54 1.29 26.67
C GLY A 81 0.54 0.68 25.75
N TRP A 82 1.81 0.81 26.16
CA TRP A 82 2.97 0.29 25.43
C TRP A 82 3.25 -1.17 25.77
N THR A 83 2.41 -2.06 25.27
CA THR A 83 2.61 -3.51 25.45
C THR A 83 3.59 -4.07 24.40
N PRO A 84 4.23 -5.23 24.65
CA PRO A 84 5.03 -5.94 23.63
C PRO A 84 4.27 -6.14 22.31
N TRP A 85 2.96 -6.32 22.38
CA TRP A 85 2.08 -6.45 21.21
C TRP A 85 1.98 -5.17 20.37
N VAL A 86 2.01 -3.99 20.99
CA VAL A 86 2.07 -2.72 20.24
C VAL A 86 3.36 -2.62 19.46
N PHE A 87 4.50 -3.00 20.06
CA PHE A 87 5.78 -3.04 19.36
C PHE A 87 5.79 -4.05 18.20
N ALA A 88 5.19 -5.25 18.39
CA ALA A 88 5.05 -6.22 17.32
C ALA A 88 4.22 -5.68 16.14
N LYS A 89 3.11 -4.98 16.41
CA LYS A 89 2.27 -4.35 15.37
C LYS A 89 3.02 -3.24 14.62
N ILE A 90 3.73 -2.38 15.34
CA ILE A 90 4.59 -1.34 14.73
C ILE A 90 5.66 -1.99 13.85
N GLY A 91 6.33 -3.03 14.36
CA GLY A 91 7.34 -3.78 13.61
C GLY A 91 6.79 -4.39 12.32
N LEU A 92 5.62 -5.02 12.37
CA LEU A 92 4.94 -5.57 11.19
C LEU A 92 4.58 -4.49 10.17
N MET A 93 4.09 -3.34 10.61
CA MET A 93 3.77 -2.22 9.73
C MET A 93 5.01 -1.66 9.04
N LEU A 94 6.10 -1.44 9.79
CA LEU A 94 7.38 -1.01 9.23
C LEU A 94 7.94 -2.04 8.25
N LEU A 95 7.85 -3.32 8.58
CA LEU A 95 8.27 -4.42 7.71
C LEU A 95 7.46 -4.43 6.40
N GLN A 96 6.15 -4.25 6.47
CA GLN A 96 5.30 -4.16 5.28
C GLN A 96 5.69 -3.00 4.38
N ILE A 97 5.92 -1.80 4.94
CA ILE A 97 6.35 -0.63 4.18
C ILE A 97 7.73 -0.89 3.54
N ALA A 98 8.69 -1.41 4.31
CA ALA A 98 10.04 -1.68 3.83
C ALA A 98 10.07 -2.73 2.70
N LEU A 99 9.31 -3.83 2.84
CA LEU A 99 9.22 -4.86 1.81
C LEU A 99 8.55 -4.34 0.53
N THR A 100 7.46 -3.58 0.68
CA THR A 100 6.73 -3.00 -0.46
C THR A 100 7.62 -2.02 -1.22
N MET A 101 8.25 -1.07 -0.51
CA MET A 101 9.12 -0.06 -1.11
C MET A 101 10.39 -0.69 -1.71
N GLY A 102 10.99 -1.65 -1.01
CA GLY A 102 12.16 -2.38 -1.51
C GLY A 102 11.85 -3.15 -2.80
N PHE A 103 10.66 -3.75 -2.89
CA PHE A 103 10.23 -4.43 -4.11
C PHE A 103 9.96 -3.44 -5.25
N ILE A 104 9.34 -2.29 -4.96
CA ILE A 104 9.10 -1.23 -5.96
C ILE A 104 10.43 -0.75 -6.57
N VAL A 105 11.41 -0.40 -5.73
CA VAL A 105 12.72 0.08 -6.18
C VAL A 105 13.44 -0.98 -7.02
N LYS A 106 13.39 -2.25 -6.59
CA LYS A 106 14.13 -3.33 -7.23
C LYS A 106 13.48 -3.85 -8.53
N ALA A 107 12.15 -3.98 -8.56
CA ALA A 107 11.46 -4.74 -9.60
C ALA A 107 10.51 -3.89 -10.46
N ILE A 108 10.03 -2.76 -9.96
CA ILE A 108 9.02 -1.94 -10.64
C ILE A 108 9.63 -0.71 -11.32
N GLN A 109 10.44 0.06 -10.59
CA GLN A 109 11.11 1.26 -11.14
C GLN A 109 11.96 0.99 -12.39
N PRO A 110 12.64 -0.16 -12.55
CA PRO A 110 13.41 -0.45 -13.75
C PRO A 110 12.56 -0.76 -15.01
N ILE A 111 11.24 -0.94 -14.87
CA ILE A 111 10.39 -1.32 -16.01
C ILE A 111 10.28 -0.15 -16.99
N THR A 112 10.67 -0.40 -18.24
CA THR A 112 10.48 0.51 -19.37
C THR A 112 9.32 0.04 -20.23
N TYR A 113 8.50 0.98 -20.72
CA TYR A 113 7.33 0.67 -21.55
C TYR A 113 7.62 1.01 -23.03
N PRO A 114 7.10 0.21 -23.99
CA PRO A 114 6.34 -1.03 -23.80
C PRO A 114 7.21 -2.14 -23.18
N CYS A 115 6.59 -2.93 -22.28
CA CYS A 115 7.26 -4.04 -21.60
C CYS A 115 6.65 -5.38 -22.02
N ASP A 116 7.42 -6.45 -21.94
CA ASP A 116 6.87 -7.80 -22.14
C ASP A 116 5.94 -8.19 -20.98
N THR A 117 4.98 -9.09 -21.26
CA THR A 117 4.06 -9.64 -20.25
C THR A 117 4.80 -10.25 -19.06
N ALA A 118 5.95 -10.88 -19.29
CA ALA A 118 6.80 -11.42 -18.24
C ALA A 118 7.31 -10.34 -17.27
N GLN A 119 7.71 -9.16 -17.78
CA GLN A 119 8.13 -8.03 -16.94
C GLN A 119 6.93 -7.43 -16.20
N TYR A 120 5.78 -7.38 -16.87
CA TYR A 120 4.53 -6.89 -16.30
C TYR A 120 4.07 -7.70 -15.07
N THR A 121 4.39 -9.00 -15.01
CA THR A 121 4.06 -9.84 -13.84
C THR A 121 4.68 -9.37 -12.52
N ALA A 122 5.73 -8.54 -12.56
CA ALA A 122 6.31 -7.93 -11.37
C ALA A 122 5.28 -7.10 -10.59
N TRP A 123 4.37 -6.40 -11.28
CA TRP A 123 3.28 -5.66 -10.65
C TRP A 123 2.35 -6.59 -9.85
N TYR A 124 1.93 -7.71 -10.44
CA TYR A 124 1.10 -8.69 -9.73
C TYR A 124 1.81 -9.29 -8.52
N ARG A 125 3.13 -9.52 -8.60
CA ARG A 125 3.92 -9.98 -7.46
C ARG A 125 3.97 -8.95 -6.33
N LEU A 126 4.10 -7.66 -6.66
CA LEU A 126 4.01 -6.58 -5.67
C LEU A 126 2.69 -6.65 -4.92
N PHE A 127 1.56 -6.77 -5.63
CA PHE A 127 0.25 -6.88 -5.00
C PHE A 127 0.11 -8.13 -4.14
N THR A 128 0.60 -9.28 -4.60
CA THR A 128 0.59 -10.50 -3.79
C THR A 128 1.37 -10.32 -2.49
N ILE A 129 2.54 -9.68 -2.52
CA ILE A 129 3.34 -9.37 -1.31
C ILE A 129 2.55 -8.44 -0.39
N SER A 130 2.00 -7.34 -0.91
CA SER A 130 1.23 -6.36 -0.14
C SER A 130 -0.01 -6.97 0.51
N PHE A 131 -0.79 -7.78 -0.23
CA PHE A 131 -1.98 -8.46 0.29
C PHE A 131 -1.65 -9.58 1.27
N SER A 132 -0.55 -10.31 1.05
CA SER A 132 -0.10 -11.34 2.00
C SER A 132 0.32 -10.71 3.33
N MET A 133 1.10 -9.62 3.28
CA MET A 133 1.49 -8.86 4.47
C MET A 133 0.27 -8.28 5.19
N PHE A 134 -0.70 -7.76 4.43
CA PHE A 134 -1.96 -7.30 4.98
C PHE A 134 -2.72 -8.39 5.72
N ALA A 135 -2.85 -9.57 5.12
CA ALA A 135 -3.49 -10.71 5.76
C ALA A 135 -2.77 -11.10 7.07
N VAL A 136 -1.44 -11.07 7.08
CA VAL A 136 -0.63 -11.29 8.29
C VAL A 136 -0.91 -10.21 9.35
N VAL A 137 -0.93 -8.93 8.97
CA VAL A 137 -1.24 -7.83 9.90
C VAL A 137 -2.64 -7.99 10.50
N LEU A 138 -3.64 -8.36 9.70
CA LEU A 138 -4.99 -8.62 10.20
C LEU A 138 -5.02 -9.83 11.14
N LEU A 139 -4.36 -10.93 10.78
CA LEU A 139 -4.28 -12.12 11.62
C LEU A 139 -3.66 -11.80 12.98
N VAL A 140 -2.51 -11.13 12.99
CA VAL A 140 -1.84 -10.74 14.23
C VAL A 140 -2.67 -9.74 15.02
N THR A 141 -3.33 -8.78 14.35
CA THR A 141 -4.08 -7.73 15.04
C THR A 141 -5.38 -8.23 15.68
N PHE A 142 -6.08 -9.17 15.03
CA PHE A 142 -7.40 -9.64 15.47
C PHE A 142 -7.36 -10.98 16.20
N PHE A 143 -6.41 -11.87 15.90
CA PHE A 143 -6.40 -13.24 16.44
C PHE A 143 -5.27 -13.52 17.42
N LEU A 144 -4.20 -12.72 17.44
CA LEU A 144 -3.17 -12.78 18.48
C LEU A 144 -3.35 -11.59 19.44
N ARG A 145 -4.08 -11.84 20.55
CA ARG A 145 -4.20 -10.93 21.70
C ARG A 145 -3.30 -11.39 22.84
#